data_AF-A0A6J2MRI6-F1
#
_entry.id   AF-A0A6J2MRI6-F1
#
_cell.length_a   1.000
_cell.length_b   1.000
_cell.length_c   1.000
_cell.angle_alpha   90.00
_cell.angle_beta   90.00
_cell.angle_gamma   90.00
#
_symmetry.space_group_name_H-M   'P 1'
#
loop_
_entity.id
_entity.type
_entity.pdbx_description
1 polymer ?
#
loop_
_entity_poly.entity_id
_entity_poly.type
_entity_poly.pdbx_seq_one_letter_code
_entity_poly.pdbx_strand_id
1 'polypeptide(L)'
;MSEFCVPDMKAADLEPCSNKTTYCFGGKCQEPDRYCMELFGKFAKGGDYLCLQEVNIHGDSFGNCRGLCPFRNTLCGKLVCHWMHTRIVVPLEAYDMQYTYYAGHVCISANMRNPTPETKTYVGDGTACGYEMFCHGRVLQTYQ
;
A
#
# COMPACT_ATOMS: atom_id res chain seq x y z
N MET A 1 16.00 -24.42 -34.92
CA MET A 1 15.06 -23.53 -34.19
C MET A 1 14.88 -24.13 -32.81
N SER A 2 14.99 -23.36 -31.72
CA SER A 2 14.68 -23.86 -30.37
C SER A 2 13.17 -23.97 -30.18
N GLU A 3 12.71 -25.05 -29.56
CA GLU A 3 11.29 -25.26 -29.21
C GLU A 3 10.94 -24.64 -27.83
N PHE A 4 11.93 -24.15 -27.10
CA PHE A 4 11.73 -23.50 -25.81
C PHE A 4 11.36 -22.02 -25.98
N CYS A 5 10.40 -21.55 -25.18
CA CYS A 5 10.13 -20.12 -25.02
C CYS A 5 11.39 -19.40 -24.55
N VAL A 6 11.55 -18.17 -25.01
CA VAL A 6 12.60 -17.29 -24.50
C VAL A 6 12.36 -17.03 -22.99
N PRO A 7 13.42 -16.74 -22.22
CA PRO A 7 13.27 -16.39 -20.82
C PRO A 7 12.28 -15.23 -20.63
N ASP A 8 11.43 -15.33 -19.60
CA ASP A 8 10.47 -14.27 -19.25
C ASP A 8 11.21 -12.96 -18.98
N MET A 9 10.81 -11.90 -19.69
CA MET A 9 11.28 -10.55 -19.46
C MET A 9 10.25 -9.76 -18.67
N LYS A 10 10.72 -8.83 -17.85
CA LYS A 10 9.90 -7.94 -17.04
C LYS A 10 10.25 -6.50 -17.40
N ALA A 11 9.28 -5.60 -17.25
CA ALA A 11 9.57 -4.17 -17.27
C ALA A 11 10.64 -3.84 -16.22
N ALA A 12 11.51 -2.89 -16.54
CA ALA A 12 12.46 -2.39 -15.57
C ALA A 12 11.72 -1.82 -14.35
N ASP A 13 12.34 -1.97 -13.18
CA ASP A 13 11.81 -1.32 -11.98
C ASP A 13 11.75 0.18 -12.23
N LEU A 14 10.74 0.82 -11.66
CA LEU A 14 10.49 2.25 -11.76
C LEU A 14 9.97 2.74 -13.14
N GLU A 15 9.71 1.83 -14.09
CA GLU A 15 8.99 2.20 -15.32
C GLU A 15 7.52 2.61 -15.03
N PRO A 16 7.04 3.77 -15.51
CA PRO A 16 5.66 4.22 -15.28
C PRO A 16 4.61 3.25 -15.83
N CYS A 17 3.56 3.00 -15.04
CA CYS A 17 2.44 2.15 -15.41
C CYS A 17 1.10 2.73 -14.87
N SER A 18 -0.02 2.07 -15.18
CA SER A 18 -1.38 2.53 -14.82
C SER A 18 -1.61 4.00 -15.18
N ASN A 19 -1.49 4.34 -16.46
CA ASN A 19 -1.58 5.72 -16.97
C ASN A 19 -0.64 6.72 -16.27
N LYS A 20 0.58 6.28 -15.92
CA LYS A 20 1.62 7.08 -15.24
C LYS A 20 1.25 7.53 -13.83
N THR A 21 0.32 6.82 -13.18
CA THR A 21 -0.06 7.10 -11.78
C THR A 21 0.81 6.33 -10.78
N THR A 22 1.50 5.27 -11.22
CA THR A 22 2.40 4.48 -10.39
C THR A 22 3.51 3.84 -11.23
N TYR A 23 4.32 2.98 -10.61
CA TYR A 23 5.52 2.38 -11.21
C TYR A 23 5.51 0.86 -11.19
N CYS A 24 6.24 0.26 -12.13
CA CYS A 24 6.57 -1.16 -12.12
C CYS A 24 7.63 -1.43 -11.04
N PHE A 25 7.49 -2.53 -10.31
CA PHE A 25 8.53 -3.02 -9.40
C PHE A 25 8.45 -4.53 -9.30
N GLY A 26 9.57 -5.24 -9.49
CA GLY A 26 9.63 -6.70 -9.54
C GLY A 26 8.82 -7.31 -10.69
N GLY A 27 8.56 -6.54 -11.75
CA GLY A 27 7.69 -6.92 -12.88
C GLY A 27 6.19 -6.85 -12.60
N LYS A 28 5.76 -6.13 -11.56
CA LYS A 28 4.34 -5.85 -11.28
C LYS A 28 4.10 -4.35 -11.17
N CYS A 29 2.99 -3.87 -11.72
CA CYS A 29 2.54 -2.50 -11.50
C CYS A 29 2.06 -2.34 -10.04
N GLN A 30 2.65 -1.39 -9.32
CA GLN A 30 2.44 -1.20 -7.88
C GLN A 30 1.19 -0.34 -7.64
N GLU A 31 0.01 -0.94 -7.79
CA GLU A 31 -1.28 -0.25 -7.69
C GLU A 31 -1.88 -0.31 -6.28
N PRO A 32 -1.99 0.82 -5.54
CA PRO A 32 -2.56 0.85 -4.19
C PRO A 32 -3.97 0.28 -4.11
N ASP A 33 -4.82 0.60 -5.10
CA ASP A 33 -6.20 0.10 -5.20
C ASP A 33 -6.22 -1.44 -5.24
N ARG A 34 -5.30 -2.06 -5.97
CA ARG A 34 -5.17 -3.52 -6.05
C ARG A 34 -4.82 -4.13 -4.69
N TYR A 35 -3.87 -3.53 -3.97
CA TYR A 35 -3.47 -3.99 -2.64
C TYR A 35 -4.58 -3.81 -1.60
N CYS A 36 -5.30 -2.69 -1.66
CA CYS A 36 -6.47 -2.45 -0.83
C CYS A 36 -7.57 -3.49 -1.07
N MET A 37 -7.87 -3.79 -2.34
CA MET A 37 -8.86 -4.80 -2.68
C MET A 37 -8.43 -6.22 -2.25
N GLU A 38 -7.16 -6.57 -2.38
CA GLU A 38 -6.62 -7.87 -1.93
C GLU A 38 -6.76 -8.03 -0.41
N LEU A 39 -6.51 -6.97 0.37
CA LEU A 39 -6.50 -7.05 1.83
C LEU A 39 -7.90 -6.88 2.45
N PHE A 40 -8.71 -5.96 1.93
CA PHE A 40 -9.97 -5.55 2.56
C PHE A 40 -11.21 -5.89 1.72
N GLY A 41 -11.02 -6.34 0.48
CA GLY A 41 -12.09 -6.70 -0.45
C GLY A 41 -12.49 -5.56 -1.39
N LYS A 42 -13.41 -5.89 -2.30
CA LYS A 42 -13.76 -5.10 -3.51
C LYS A 42 -14.20 -3.64 -3.31
N PHE A 43 -14.50 -3.21 -2.09
CA PHE A 43 -14.95 -1.83 -1.80
C PHE A 43 -13.85 -0.96 -1.19
N ALA A 44 -12.65 -1.52 -1.03
CA ALA A 44 -11.49 -0.78 -0.58
C ALA A 44 -10.75 -0.18 -1.77
N LYS A 45 -10.35 1.09 -1.63
CA LYS A 45 -9.58 1.84 -2.60
C LYS A 45 -8.32 2.38 -1.94
N GLY A 46 -7.25 2.62 -2.70
CA GLY A 46 -6.06 3.31 -2.22
C GLY A 46 -6.42 4.58 -1.47
N GLY A 47 -5.88 4.74 -0.27
CA GLY A 47 -6.04 5.96 0.50
C GLY A 47 -5.31 7.13 -0.16
N ASP A 48 -5.84 8.32 0.04
CA ASP A 48 -5.15 9.56 -0.27
C ASP A 48 -4.14 9.93 0.82
N TYR A 49 -3.35 10.98 0.56
CA TYR A 49 -2.33 11.44 1.50
C TYR A 49 -2.91 11.78 2.89
N LEU A 50 -4.16 12.24 2.95
CA LEU A 50 -4.84 12.55 4.21
C LEU A 50 -5.03 11.30 5.06
N CYS A 51 -5.60 10.23 4.50
CA CYS A 51 -5.74 8.97 5.21
C CYS A 51 -4.39 8.36 5.61
N LEU A 52 -3.41 8.37 4.70
CA LEU A 52 -2.09 7.80 4.97
C LEU A 52 -1.39 8.56 6.10
N GLN A 53 -1.43 9.90 6.09
CA GLN A 53 -0.83 10.73 7.13
C GLN A 53 -1.53 10.58 8.48
N GLU A 54 -2.86 10.66 8.50
CA GLU A 54 -3.65 10.58 9.73
C GLU A 54 -3.42 9.24 10.44
N VAL A 55 -3.45 8.12 9.71
CA VAL A 55 -3.27 6.81 10.34
C VAL A 55 -1.81 6.55 10.67
N ASN A 56 -0.86 6.77 9.76
CA ASN A 56 0.54 6.40 9.99
C ASN A 56 1.28 7.27 11.01
N ILE A 57 0.74 8.42 11.40
CA ILE A 57 1.32 9.25 12.47
C ILE A 57 1.03 8.70 13.87
N HIS A 58 0.02 7.83 14.03
CA HIS A 58 -0.37 7.28 15.34
C HIS A 58 0.76 6.46 15.99
N GLY A 59 1.58 5.78 15.17
CA GLY A 59 2.67 4.94 15.66
C GLY A 59 2.21 3.65 16.33
N ASP A 60 0.96 3.25 16.12
CA ASP A 60 0.36 2.05 16.70
C ASP A 60 0.46 0.84 15.75
N SER A 61 -0.21 -0.27 16.06
CA SER A 61 -0.16 -1.49 15.24
C SER A 61 -0.83 -1.35 13.86
N PHE A 62 -1.64 -0.32 13.64
CA PHE A 62 -2.39 -0.05 12.41
C PHE A 62 -1.76 1.05 11.57
N GLY A 63 -1.01 1.96 12.16
CA GLY A 63 -0.35 3.07 11.47
C GLY A 63 1.06 3.32 11.98
N ASN A 64 2.07 2.80 11.27
CA ASN A 64 3.46 2.92 11.68
C ASN A 64 4.44 2.62 10.52
N CYS A 65 5.72 2.92 10.76
CA CYS A 65 6.84 2.65 9.85
C CYS A 65 7.80 1.60 10.43
N ARG A 66 7.28 0.62 11.19
CA ARG A 66 7.98 -0.22 12.19
C ARG A 66 8.45 0.57 13.42
N GLY A 67 7.57 1.44 13.88
CA GLY A 67 7.83 2.48 14.87
C GLY A 67 7.20 3.80 14.43
N LEU A 68 7.57 4.90 15.06
CA LEU A 68 7.08 6.21 14.68
C LEU A 68 7.56 6.58 13.27
N CYS A 69 6.62 6.98 12.41
CA CYS A 69 6.94 7.52 11.10
C CYS A 69 7.43 8.97 11.24
N PRO A 70 8.59 9.35 10.67
CA PRO A 70 8.82 10.73 10.30
C PRO A 70 7.68 11.21 9.39
N PHE A 71 7.24 12.47 9.52
CA PHE A 71 6.10 12.98 8.76
C PHE A 71 6.21 12.71 7.25
N ARG A 72 7.39 12.87 6.65
CA ARG A 72 7.66 12.59 5.23
C ARG A 72 7.47 11.12 4.82
N ASN A 73 7.62 10.18 5.75
CA ASN A 73 7.54 8.74 5.48
C ASN A 73 6.15 8.15 5.77
N THR A 74 5.21 8.96 6.27
CA THR A 74 3.83 8.52 6.53
C THR A 74 3.11 7.97 5.28
N LEU A 75 3.58 8.34 4.07
CA LEU A 75 3.05 7.83 2.82
C LEU A 75 3.59 6.43 2.44
N CYS A 76 4.59 5.92 3.16
CA CYS A 76 5.24 4.64 2.92
C CYS A 76 5.15 3.66 4.10
N GLY A 77 4.33 3.98 5.11
CA GLY A 77 4.11 3.16 6.30
C GLY A 77 3.16 1.99 6.05
N LYS A 78 2.17 1.83 6.93
CA LYS A 78 1.10 0.86 6.75
C LYS A 78 0.26 1.19 5.51
N LEU A 79 -0.29 0.14 4.90
CA LEU A 79 -1.25 0.29 3.82
C LEU A 79 -2.56 0.83 4.40
N VAL A 80 -2.96 2.02 3.97
CA VAL A 80 -4.20 2.67 4.39
C VAL A 80 -5.09 2.86 3.18
N CYS A 81 -6.36 2.50 3.33
CA CYS A 81 -7.32 2.47 2.22
C CYS A 81 -8.57 3.28 2.57
N HIS A 82 -9.24 3.82 1.56
CA HIS A 82 -10.60 4.34 1.70
C HIS A 82 -11.59 3.18 1.69
N TRP A 83 -12.58 3.22 2.58
CA TRP A 83 -13.69 2.28 2.60
C TRP A 83 -14.99 2.95 2.15
N MET A 84 -15.51 2.52 1.00
CA MET A 84 -16.65 3.17 0.33
C MET A 84 -17.98 2.43 0.50
N HIS A 85 -18.12 1.62 1.54
CA HIS A 85 -19.29 0.76 1.74
C HIS A 85 -19.86 0.90 3.16
N THR A 86 -21.18 0.78 3.30
CA THR A 86 -21.87 0.97 4.59
C THR A 86 -21.71 -0.21 5.55
N ARG A 87 -21.45 -1.40 5.02
CA ARG A 87 -21.14 -2.58 5.82
C ARG A 87 -19.67 -2.59 6.18
N ILE A 88 -19.40 -2.92 7.44
CA ILE A 88 -18.06 -3.20 7.96
C ILE A 88 -17.48 -4.40 7.19
N VAL A 89 -16.18 -4.38 6.89
CA VAL A 89 -15.45 -5.55 6.39
C VAL A 89 -15.70 -6.70 7.36
N VAL A 90 -16.11 -7.87 6.84
CA VAL A 90 -16.23 -9.07 7.68
C VAL A 90 -14.87 -9.33 8.32
N PRO A 91 -14.77 -9.45 9.65
CA PRO A 91 -13.49 -9.70 10.31
C PRO A 91 -12.78 -10.88 9.65
N LEU A 92 -11.62 -10.62 9.06
CA LEU A 92 -10.76 -11.70 8.59
C LEU A 92 -10.12 -12.31 9.83
N GLU A 93 -10.25 -13.63 10.04
CA GLU A 93 -9.75 -14.29 11.26
C GLU A 93 -8.27 -13.98 11.58
N ALA A 94 -7.50 -13.67 10.54
CA ALA A 94 -6.08 -13.33 10.62
C ALA A 94 -5.77 -11.86 10.95
N TYR A 95 -6.72 -10.93 10.78
CA TYR A 95 -6.47 -9.48 10.86
C TYR A 95 -7.37 -8.79 11.87
N ASP A 96 -6.75 -7.92 12.67
CA ASP A 96 -7.44 -6.86 13.39
C ASP A 96 -7.54 -5.63 12.49
N MET A 97 -8.67 -4.93 12.55
CA MET A 97 -9.03 -3.85 11.63
C MET A 97 -9.24 -2.55 12.40
N GLN A 98 -8.65 -1.46 11.91
CA GLN A 98 -8.92 -0.09 12.39
C GLN A 98 -9.73 0.67 11.35
N TYR A 99 -10.74 1.39 11.81
CA TYR A 99 -11.54 2.33 11.02
C TYR A 99 -11.35 3.72 11.62
N THR A 100 -10.89 4.67 10.82
CA THR A 100 -10.64 6.05 11.23
C THR A 100 -11.45 6.96 10.32
N TYR A 101 -12.35 7.75 10.90
CA TYR A 101 -13.10 8.76 10.14
C TYR A 101 -12.32 10.07 10.12
N TYR A 102 -11.93 10.52 8.93
CA TYR A 102 -11.15 11.73 8.76
C TYR A 102 -11.53 12.47 7.47
N ALA A 103 -11.74 13.79 7.57
CA ALA A 103 -12.06 14.66 6.44
C ALA A 103 -13.18 14.15 5.52
N GLY A 104 -14.25 13.57 6.08
CA GLY A 104 -15.38 13.04 5.32
C GLY A 104 -15.20 11.61 4.80
N HIS A 105 -14.03 10.99 5.00
CA HIS A 105 -13.68 9.67 4.48
C HIS A 105 -13.49 8.67 5.64
N VAL A 106 -13.70 7.38 5.34
CA VAL A 106 -13.36 6.29 6.25
C VAL A 106 -12.05 5.69 5.77
N CYS A 107 -10.99 5.89 6.55
CA CYS A 107 -9.69 5.27 6.37
C CYS A 107 -9.68 3.92 7.09
N ILE A 108 -9.19 2.87 6.44
CA ILE A 108 -9.03 1.54 7.04
C ILE A 108 -7.58 1.07 6.97
N SER A 109 -7.14 0.39 8.02
CA SER A 109 -5.85 -0.27 8.11
C SER A 109 -5.97 -1.58 8.89
N ALA A 110 -5.02 -2.49 8.68
CA ALA A 110 -4.98 -3.79 9.36
C ALA A 110 -3.67 -4.04 10.10
N ASN A 111 -3.83 -4.74 11.22
CA ASN A 111 -2.76 -5.44 11.90
C ASN A 111 -2.98 -6.95 11.75
N MET A 112 -1.96 -7.70 11.36
CA MET A 112 -2.04 -9.15 11.33
C MET A 112 -1.66 -9.71 12.70
N ARG A 113 -2.48 -10.60 13.25
CA ARG A 113 -2.25 -11.19 14.58
C ARG A 113 -0.96 -12.01 14.63
N ASN A 114 -0.72 -12.79 13.58
CA ASN A 114 0.44 -13.66 13.42
C ASN A 114 1.16 -13.35 12.10
N PRO A 115 2.00 -12.31 12.05
CA PRO A 115 2.63 -11.87 10.81
C PRO A 115 3.65 -12.89 10.29
N THR A 116 3.63 -13.14 8.99
CA THR A 116 4.62 -13.93 8.24
C THR A 116 5.42 -13.01 7.31
N PRO A 117 6.54 -13.46 6.73
CA PRO A 117 7.26 -12.69 5.71
C PRO A 117 6.40 -12.29 4.49
N GLU A 118 5.31 -13.03 4.26
CA GLU A 118 4.37 -12.82 3.14
C GLU A 118 3.27 -11.80 3.48
N THR A 119 3.16 -11.38 4.75
CA THR A 119 2.12 -10.45 5.21
C THR A 119 2.26 -9.08 4.52
N LYS A 120 1.23 -8.70 3.76
CA LYS A 120 1.14 -7.40 3.08
C LYS A 120 0.22 -6.43 3.81
N THR A 121 0.68 -5.90 4.93
CA THR A 121 -0.02 -4.79 5.65
C THR A 121 0.69 -3.45 5.52
N TYR A 122 1.80 -3.40 4.78
CA TYR A 122 2.57 -2.19 4.51
C TYR A 122 2.53 -1.85 3.02
N VAL A 123 2.75 -0.57 2.71
CA VAL A 123 2.98 -0.14 1.33
C VAL A 123 4.19 -0.88 0.76
N GLY A 124 4.05 -1.44 -0.44
CA GLY A 124 5.10 -2.20 -1.10
C GLY A 124 6.17 -1.31 -1.73
N ASP A 125 7.37 -1.85 -1.90
CA ASP A 125 8.45 -1.13 -2.59
C ASP A 125 8.07 -0.82 -4.04
N GLY A 126 8.50 0.35 -4.51
CA GLY A 126 8.17 0.90 -5.83
C GLY A 126 6.77 1.51 -5.94
N THR A 127 5.94 1.46 -4.90
CA THR A 127 4.64 2.15 -4.91
C THR A 127 4.86 3.65 -4.96
N ALA A 128 4.17 4.33 -5.88
CA ALA A 128 4.21 5.79 -5.95
C ALA A 128 3.58 6.41 -4.69
N CYS A 129 4.26 7.41 -4.14
CA CYS A 129 3.80 8.16 -2.97
C CYS A 129 3.79 9.68 -3.18
N GLY A 130 3.98 10.12 -4.43
CA GLY A 130 3.91 11.51 -4.85
C GLY A 130 4.46 11.66 -6.26
N TYR A 131 4.47 12.90 -6.75
CA TYR A 131 5.08 13.21 -8.05
C TYR A 131 6.57 12.89 -8.01
N GLU A 132 7.04 12.02 -8.92
CA GLU A 132 8.44 11.57 -8.98
C GLU A 132 8.97 11.00 -7.65
N MET A 133 8.08 10.36 -6.87
CA MET A 133 8.40 9.79 -5.57
C MET A 133 7.86 8.37 -5.42
N PHE A 134 8.64 7.50 -4.78
CA PHE A 134 8.28 6.10 -4.55
C PHE A 134 8.71 5.63 -3.16
N CYS A 135 8.09 4.54 -2.68
CA CYS A 135 8.45 3.91 -1.42
C CYS A 135 9.54 2.86 -1.61
N HIS A 136 10.55 2.89 -0.75
CA HIS A 136 11.53 1.80 -0.64
C HIS A 136 11.91 1.59 0.83
N GLY A 137 11.69 0.39 1.35
CA GLY A 137 11.99 0.06 2.74
C GLY A 137 11.18 0.86 3.76
N ARG A 138 9.96 1.31 3.40
CA ARG A 138 9.11 2.26 4.16
C ARG A 138 9.64 3.69 4.24
N VAL A 139 10.56 4.05 3.37
CA VAL A 139 11.08 5.41 3.25
C VAL A 139 10.68 5.98 1.91
N LEU A 140 10.28 7.25 1.91
CA LEU A 140 10.02 7.98 0.68
C LEU A 140 11.35 8.29 -0.02
N GLN A 141 11.44 7.91 -1.29
CA GLN A 141 12.55 8.19 -2.20
C GLN A 141 12.07 9.05 -3.36
N THR A 142 12.98 9.81 -3.97
CA THR A 142 12.74 10.59 -5.18
C THR A 142 13.44 9.94 -6.37
N TYR A 143 12.91 10.14 -7.57
CA TYR A 143 13.70 9.91 -8.79
C TYR A 143 14.86 10.92 -8.84
N GLN A 144 16.00 10.50 -9.40
CA GLN A 144 17.09 11.40 -9.80
C GLN A 144 16.84 11.91 -11.21
#